data_AF-A0A023FX33-F1
#
_entry.id   AF-A0A023FX33-F1
#
_cell.length_a   1.000
_cell.length_b   1.000
_cell.length_c   1.000
_cell.angle_alpha   90.00
_cell.angle_beta   90.00
_cell.angle_gamma   90.00
#
_symmetry.space_group_name_H-M   'P 1'
#
loop_
_entity.id
_entity.type
_entity.pdbx_description
1 polymer ?
#
loop_
_entity_poly.entity_id
_entity_poly.type
_entity_poly.pdbx_seq_one_letter_code
_entity_poly.pdbx_strand_id
1 'polypeptide(L)'
;MGRTGYTCVRRTLCCYNLLFWVLGCGVTGVGVWLHVAYGGYSTLLPTHRVLSADGLCLTAGAVTFLVAFLGCCGAWFQSRCMLATYFVLVILIFLLEFAAGTLGFIYRRHIRESLEEELKVSIKFKYDPDGDNGLAELWDHIHTKFECCGVDSYLNWHHIAAWPDEKRVPQSCCLEEFVNGTA
;
A
#
# COMPACT_ATOMS: atom_id res chain seq x y z
N MET A 1 -29.46 -30.84 10.44
CA MET A 1 -28.48 -30.52 9.38
C MET A 1 -27.65 -31.77 9.11
N GLY A 2 -27.82 -32.42 7.95
CA GLY A 2 -27.24 -33.73 7.66
C GLY A 2 -25.70 -33.74 7.68
N ARG A 3 -25.10 -34.88 8.03
CA ARG A 3 -23.63 -35.11 8.11
C ARG A 3 -22.87 -34.63 6.86
N THR A 4 -23.53 -34.58 5.70
CA THR A 4 -23.00 -34.09 4.42
C THR A 4 -22.79 -32.56 4.40
N GLY A 5 -23.71 -31.79 5.00
CA GLY A 5 -23.66 -30.32 4.98
C GLY A 5 -22.52 -29.74 5.84
N TYR A 6 -22.30 -30.31 7.03
CA TYR A 6 -21.19 -29.92 7.91
C TYR A 6 -19.82 -30.13 7.25
N THR A 7 -19.67 -31.23 6.50
CA THR A 7 -18.43 -31.55 5.79
C THR A 7 -18.18 -30.60 4.62
N CYS A 8 -19.23 -30.19 3.90
CA CYS A 8 -19.15 -29.23 2.81
C CYS A 8 -18.73 -27.84 3.32
N VAL A 9 -19.42 -27.31 4.33
CA VAL A 9 -19.10 -25.99 4.92
C VAL A 9 -17.67 -25.95 5.44
N ARG A 10 -17.21 -27.01 6.09
CA ARG A 10 -15.83 -27.12 6.59
C ARG A 10 -14.80 -27.08 5.47
N ARG A 11 -15.01 -27.85 4.40
CA ARG A 11 -14.09 -27.89 3.27
C ARG A 11 -14.02 -26.54 2.58
N THR A 12 -15.16 -25.89 2.37
CA THR A 12 -15.26 -24.55 1.80
C THR A 12 -14.53 -23.52 2.67
N LEU A 13 -14.76 -23.51 3.99
CA LEU A 13 -14.07 -22.62 4.93
C LEU A 13 -12.54 -22.80 4.86
N CYS A 14 -12.06 -24.05 4.83
CA CYS A 14 -10.65 -24.37 4.73
C CYS A 14 -10.05 -23.88 3.41
N CYS A 15 -10.71 -24.14 2.28
CA CYS A 15 -10.25 -23.68 0.97
C CYS A 15 -10.17 -22.15 0.89
N TYR A 16 -11.18 -21.42 1.37
CA TYR A 16 -11.14 -19.96 1.38
C TYR A 16 -10.03 -19.41 2.28
N ASN A 17 -9.86 -19.96 3.48
CA ASN A 17 -8.78 -19.52 4.38
C ASN A 17 -7.39 -19.82 3.82
N LEU A 18 -7.19 -20.96 3.15
CA LEU A 18 -5.93 -21.25 2.46
C LEU A 18 -5.63 -20.24 1.34
N LEU A 19 -6.65 -19.85 0.56
CA LEU A 19 -6.49 -18.81 -0.46
C LEU A 19 -6.11 -17.47 0.17
N PHE A 20 -6.82 -17.03 1.22
CA PHE A 20 -6.49 -15.80 1.94
C PHE A 20 -5.11 -15.85 2.59
N TRP A 21 -4.67 -17.02 3.05
CA TRP A 21 -3.34 -17.20 3.60
C TRP A 21 -2.25 -16.98 2.54
N VAL A 22 -2.40 -17.58 1.35
CA VAL A 22 -1.47 -17.37 0.22
C VAL A 22 -1.47 -15.91 -0.22
N LEU A 23 -2.64 -15.28 -0.33
CA LEU A 23 -2.76 -13.86 -0.67
C LEU A 23 -2.12 -12.97 0.41
N GLY A 24 -2.32 -13.26 1.69
CA GLY A 24 -1.69 -12.57 2.81
C GLY A 24 -0.17 -12.64 2.73
N CYS A 25 0.40 -13.83 2.48
CA CYS A 25 1.84 -14.00 2.23
C CYS A 25 2.33 -13.14 1.06
N GLY A 26 1.58 -13.11 -0.05
CA GLY A 26 1.92 -12.30 -1.22
C GLY A 26 1.93 -10.80 -0.90
N VAL A 27 0.89 -10.30 -0.24
CA VAL A 27 0.77 -8.88 0.14
C VAL A 27 1.84 -8.48 1.15
N THR A 28 2.13 -9.32 2.15
CA THR A 28 3.25 -9.09 3.07
C THR A 28 4.59 -9.10 2.33
N GLY A 29 4.78 -10.01 1.37
CA GLY A 29 5.98 -10.05 0.52
C GLY A 29 6.17 -8.77 -0.28
N VAL A 30 5.09 -8.24 -0.88
CA VAL A 30 5.11 -6.92 -1.55
C VAL A 30 5.43 -5.80 -0.55
N GLY A 31 4.85 -5.83 0.65
CA GLY A 31 5.15 -4.87 1.70
C GLY A 31 6.62 -4.88 2.12
N VAL A 32 7.22 -6.07 2.29
CA VAL A 32 8.66 -6.21 2.59
C VAL A 32 9.51 -5.74 1.43
N TRP A 33 9.15 -6.11 0.19
CA TRP A 33 9.85 -5.65 -1.01
C TRP A 33 9.82 -4.12 -1.09
N LEU A 34 8.65 -3.49 -0.90
CA LEU A 34 8.52 -2.04 -0.87
C LEU A 34 9.38 -1.42 0.24
N HIS A 35 9.37 -2.03 1.43
CA HIS A 35 10.16 -1.53 2.55
C HIS A 35 11.68 -1.62 2.31
N VAL A 36 12.15 -2.65 1.61
CA VAL A 36 13.58 -2.86 1.35
C VAL A 36 14.06 -2.10 0.11
N ALA A 37 13.35 -2.22 -1.01
CA ALA A 37 13.69 -1.56 -2.28
C ALA A 37 13.59 -0.04 -2.17
N TYR A 38 12.70 0.46 -1.30
CA TYR A 38 12.51 1.88 -1.07
C TYR A 38 12.81 2.24 0.40
N GLY A 39 13.86 1.67 1.00
CA GLY A 39 14.24 1.84 2.41
C GLY A 39 14.33 3.28 2.97
N GLY A 40 14.28 4.30 2.12
CA GLY A 40 14.09 5.71 2.47
C GLY A 40 12.65 6.14 2.81
N TYR A 41 11.63 5.28 2.71
CA TYR A 41 10.24 5.61 3.06
C TYR A 41 10.00 5.83 4.55
N SER A 42 10.90 5.34 5.42
CA SER A 42 10.95 5.72 6.84
C SER A 42 11.09 7.24 7.04
N THR A 43 11.52 7.95 6.00
CA THR A 43 11.65 9.41 5.98
C THR A 43 10.45 10.10 5.31
N LEU A 44 9.60 9.42 4.53
CA LEU A 44 8.53 10.05 3.72
C LEU A 44 7.28 10.45 4.52
N LEU A 45 7.01 9.83 5.67
CA LEU A 45 5.89 10.15 6.55
C LEU A 45 6.31 9.88 8.02
N PRO A 46 7.11 10.75 8.66
CA PRO A 46 7.59 10.53 10.03
C PRO A 46 6.44 10.40 11.04
N THR A 47 5.32 11.09 10.77
CA THR A 47 4.19 11.22 11.67
C THR A 47 3.16 10.08 11.50
N HIS A 48 3.12 9.40 10.34
CA HIS A 48 2.09 8.40 10.01
C HIS A 48 2.64 7.18 9.27
N ARG A 49 3.60 6.46 9.88
CA ARG A 49 4.23 5.25 9.33
C ARG A 49 3.24 4.19 8.83
N VAL A 50 2.04 4.11 9.40
CA VAL A 50 1.01 3.12 9.04
C VAL A 50 0.24 3.49 7.76
N LEU A 51 0.21 4.77 7.37
CA LEU A 51 -0.46 5.22 6.13
C LEU A 51 0.43 5.12 4.89
N SER A 52 1.71 4.84 5.05
CA SER A 52 2.62 4.56 3.93
C SER A 52 2.19 3.28 3.18
N ALA A 53 2.47 3.21 1.89
CA ALA A 53 2.09 2.06 1.07
C ALA A 53 2.74 0.75 1.59
N ASP A 54 4.01 0.79 2.00
CA ASP A 54 4.70 -0.35 2.60
C ASP A 54 4.09 -0.72 3.96
N GLY A 55 3.79 0.27 4.81
CA GLY A 55 3.15 0.07 6.11
C GLY A 55 1.76 -0.57 5.99
N LEU A 56 0.93 -0.10 5.06
CA LEU A 56 -0.40 -0.66 4.78
C LEU A 56 -0.30 -2.10 4.27
N CYS A 57 0.56 -2.38 3.29
CA CYS A 57 0.75 -3.73 2.78
C CYS A 57 1.30 -4.69 3.86
N LEU A 58 2.28 -4.26 4.65
CA LEU A 58 2.84 -5.07 5.74
C LEU A 58 1.80 -5.37 6.81
N THR A 59 1.10 -4.34 7.32
CA THR A 59 0.14 -4.49 8.41
C THR A 59 -1.10 -5.26 7.97
N ALA A 60 -1.72 -4.90 6.84
CA ALA A 60 -2.89 -5.60 6.31
C ALA A 60 -2.54 -7.05 5.95
N GLY A 61 -1.43 -7.27 5.23
CA GLY A 61 -0.97 -8.61 4.86
C GLY A 61 -0.70 -9.50 6.08
N ALA A 62 -0.03 -8.97 7.12
CA ALA A 62 0.24 -9.72 8.33
C ALA A 62 -1.05 -10.07 9.11
N VAL A 63 -2.00 -9.14 9.20
CA VAL A 63 -3.31 -9.41 9.83
C VAL A 63 -4.06 -10.48 9.05
N THR A 64 -4.14 -10.37 7.72
CA THR A 64 -4.79 -11.37 6.87
C THR A 64 -4.12 -12.73 7.00
N PHE A 65 -2.79 -12.79 6.99
CA PHE A 65 -2.01 -14.03 7.19
C PHE A 65 -2.35 -14.70 8.52
N LEU A 66 -2.34 -13.96 9.63
CA LEU A 66 -2.62 -14.50 10.97
C LEU A 66 -4.05 -14.98 11.11
N VAL A 67 -5.02 -14.19 10.64
CA VAL A 67 -6.45 -14.55 10.70
C VAL A 67 -6.74 -15.78 9.84
N ALA A 68 -6.17 -15.85 8.63
CA ALA A 68 -6.33 -16.99 7.74
C ALA A 68 -5.67 -18.26 8.29
N PHE A 69 -4.50 -18.14 8.92
CA PHE A 69 -3.84 -19.26 9.60
C PHE A 69 -4.71 -19.80 10.75
N LEU A 70 -5.27 -18.93 11.59
CA LEU A 70 -6.19 -19.32 12.66
C LEU A 70 -7.46 -19.99 12.12
N GLY A 71 -8.01 -19.48 11.00
CA GLY A 71 -9.16 -20.08 10.32
C GLY A 71 -8.87 -21.48 9.80
N CYS A 72 -7.71 -21.68 9.16
CA CYS A 72 -7.28 -22.98 8.65
C CYS A 72 -6.99 -23.98 9.79
N CYS A 73 -6.24 -23.57 10.81
CA CYS A 73 -5.96 -24.40 11.98
C CYS A 73 -7.24 -24.72 12.77
N GLY A 74 -8.16 -23.77 12.94
CA GLY A 74 -9.45 -24.00 13.58
C GLY A 74 -10.30 -25.02 12.83
N ALA A 75 -10.30 -24.96 11.49
CA ALA A 75 -10.98 -25.94 10.63
C ALA A 75 -10.32 -27.33 10.67
N TRP A 76 -8.99 -27.40 10.78
CA TRP A 76 -8.26 -28.66 10.83
C TRP A 76 -8.40 -29.34 12.20
N PHE A 77 -8.05 -28.63 13.28
CA PHE A 77 -8.01 -29.17 14.65
C PHE A 77 -9.40 -29.37 15.28
N GLN A 78 -10.48 -28.98 14.61
CA GLN A 78 -11.87 -29.08 15.12
C GLN A 78 -12.06 -28.40 16.49
N SER A 79 -11.18 -27.44 16.83
CA SER A 79 -11.27 -26.71 18.09
C SER A 79 -12.34 -25.63 17.98
N ARG A 80 -13.42 -25.81 18.75
CA ARG A 80 -14.51 -24.82 18.83
C ARG A 80 -14.02 -23.47 19.33
N CYS A 81 -13.07 -23.46 20.26
CA CYS A 81 -12.50 -22.22 20.78
C CYS A 81 -11.76 -21.45 19.69
N MET A 82 -10.91 -22.10 18.89
CA MET A 82 -10.21 -21.43 17.78
C MET A 82 -11.16 -20.89 16.72
N LEU A 83 -12.20 -21.65 16.38
CA LEU A 83 -13.20 -21.21 15.40
C LEU A 83 -14.03 -20.04 15.93
N ALA A 84 -14.36 -20.03 17.23
CA ALA A 84 -15.02 -18.89 17.87
C ALA A 84 -14.13 -17.65 17.89
N THR A 85 -12.84 -17.79 18.24
CA THR A 85 -11.87 -16.70 18.19
C THR A 85 -11.73 -16.14 16.78
N TYR A 86 -11.62 -16.99 15.75
CA TYR A 86 -11.61 -16.56 14.35
C TYR A 86 -12.84 -15.72 14.00
N PHE A 87 -14.04 -16.18 14.37
CA PHE A 87 -15.28 -15.46 14.08
C PHE A 87 -15.35 -14.09 14.78
N VAL A 88 -14.94 -14.04 16.06
CA VAL A 88 -14.87 -12.77 16.81
C VAL A 88 -13.87 -11.81 16.17
N LEU A 89 -12.68 -12.29 15.77
CA LEU A 89 -11.68 -11.46 15.09
C LEU A 89 -12.20 -10.90 13.77
N VAL A 90 -12.87 -11.71 12.96
CA VAL A 90 -13.46 -11.26 11.68
C VAL A 90 -14.52 -10.18 11.92
N ILE A 91 -15.37 -10.34 12.93
CA ILE A 91 -16.36 -9.30 13.29
C ILE A 91 -15.67 -8.01 13.72
N LEU A 92 -14.65 -8.11 14.56
CA LEU A 92 -13.91 -6.92 15.02
C LEU A 92 -13.22 -6.21 13.86
N ILE A 93 -12.60 -6.94 12.93
CA ILE A 93 -11.98 -6.37 11.73
C ILE A 93 -13.04 -5.67 10.87
N PHE A 94 -14.19 -6.32 10.65
CA PHE A 94 -15.28 -5.70 9.88
C PHE A 94 -15.77 -4.39 10.49
N LEU A 95 -15.92 -4.33 11.83
CA LEU A 95 -16.31 -3.10 12.53
C LEU A 95 -15.22 -2.01 12.42
N LEU A 96 -13.95 -2.39 12.51
CA LEU A 96 -12.82 -1.47 12.34
C LEU A 96 -12.73 -0.94 10.90
N GLU A 97 -12.89 -1.79 9.89
CA GLU A 97 -12.92 -1.38 8.49
C GLU A 97 -14.09 -0.45 8.18
N PHE A 98 -15.27 -0.75 8.71
CA PHE A 98 -16.44 0.12 8.57
C PHE A 98 -16.23 1.49 9.22
N ALA A 99 -15.67 1.50 10.43
CA ALA A 99 -15.32 2.74 11.13
C ALA A 99 -14.24 3.53 10.37
N ALA A 100 -13.17 2.88 9.94
CA ALA A 100 -12.08 3.49 9.18
C ALA A 100 -12.58 4.04 7.82
N GLY A 101 -13.42 3.30 7.11
CA GLY A 101 -14.03 3.76 5.86
C GLY A 101 -14.94 4.98 6.05
N THR A 102 -15.74 4.98 7.12
CA THR A 102 -16.60 6.13 7.45
C THR A 102 -15.78 7.36 7.81
N LEU A 103 -14.77 7.21 8.67
CA LEU A 103 -13.85 8.29 9.03
C LEU A 103 -13.06 8.79 7.81
N GLY A 104 -12.57 7.88 6.97
CA GLY A 104 -11.87 8.23 5.73
C GLY A 104 -12.76 9.03 4.78
N PHE A 105 -14.05 8.72 4.69
CA PHE A 105 -15.00 9.48 3.89
C PHE A 105 -15.25 10.89 4.45
N ILE A 106 -15.44 11.00 5.78
CA ILE A 106 -15.68 12.28 6.46
C ILE A 106 -14.46 13.19 6.35
N TYR A 107 -13.26 12.66 6.60
CA TYR A 107 -12.00 13.41 6.62
C TYR A 107 -11.26 13.41 5.27
N ARG A 108 -11.91 13.01 4.17
CA ARG A 108 -11.28 12.87 2.84
C ARG A 108 -10.51 14.10 2.37
N ARG A 109 -11.01 15.31 2.69
CA ARG A 109 -10.34 16.58 2.30
C ARG A 109 -9.03 16.74 3.03
N HIS A 110 -9.05 16.53 4.34
CA HIS A 110 -7.87 16.65 5.18
C HIS A 110 -6.83 15.59 4.82
N ILE A 111 -7.25 14.34 4.61
CA ILE A 111 -6.35 13.26 4.16
C ILE A 111 -5.69 13.62 2.82
N ARG A 112 -6.45 14.19 1.88
CA ARG A 112 -5.91 14.61 0.59
C ARG A 112 -4.90 15.74 0.74
N GLU A 113 -5.22 16.79 1.50
CA GLU A 113 -4.31 17.92 1.73
C GLU A 113 -3.00 17.47 2.38
N SER A 114 -3.08 16.63 3.42
CA SER A 114 -1.89 16.06 4.06
C SER A 114 -1.06 15.19 3.11
N LEU A 115 -1.71 14.37 2.28
CA LEU A 115 -1.02 13.55 1.29
C LEU A 115 -0.32 14.41 0.23
N GLU A 116 -0.99 15.46 -0.26
CA GLU A 116 -0.42 16.39 -1.23
C GLU A 116 0.81 17.12 -0.67
N GLU A 117 0.76 17.58 0.58
CA GLU A 117 1.90 18.23 1.24
C GLU A 117 3.10 17.28 1.40
N GLU A 118 2.86 16.05 1.84
CA GLU A 118 3.91 15.04 2.03
C GLU A 118 4.54 14.64 0.69
N LEU A 119 3.74 14.51 -0.38
CA LEU A 119 4.26 14.27 -1.73
C LEU A 119 5.07 15.46 -2.24
N LYS A 120 4.67 16.70 -1.97
CA LYS A 120 5.46 17.90 -2.34
C LYS A 120 6.79 17.95 -1.58
N VAL A 121 6.80 17.58 -0.29
CA VAL A 121 8.02 17.48 0.52
C VAL A 121 8.94 16.38 -0.01
N SER A 122 8.38 15.23 -0.40
CA SER A 122 9.11 14.14 -1.05
C SER A 122 9.89 14.63 -2.27
N ILE A 123 9.20 15.31 -3.21
CA ILE A 123 9.81 15.87 -4.41
C ILE A 123 10.88 16.91 -4.06
N LYS A 124 10.57 17.85 -3.16
CA LYS A 124 11.48 18.97 -2.85
C LYS A 124 12.77 18.57 -2.17
N PHE A 125 12.72 17.62 -1.25
CA PHE A 125 13.83 17.37 -0.34
C PHE A 125 14.44 15.97 -0.45
N LYS A 126 13.72 15.00 -1.03
CA LYS A 126 14.06 13.58 -0.87
C LYS A 126 14.24 12.87 -2.21
N TYR A 127 13.76 13.49 -3.29
CA TYR A 127 14.03 13.03 -4.64
C TYR A 127 15.52 13.18 -4.94
N ASP A 128 16.13 12.07 -5.35
CA ASP A 128 17.52 11.99 -5.77
C ASP A 128 17.58 11.11 -7.03
N PRO A 129 17.93 11.67 -8.21
CA PRO A 129 17.98 10.91 -9.46
C PRO A 129 19.09 9.86 -9.47
N ASP A 130 20.18 10.08 -8.73
CA ASP A 130 21.34 9.17 -8.66
C ASP A 130 21.30 8.31 -7.38
N GLY A 131 20.26 8.48 -6.56
CA GLY A 131 20.10 7.81 -5.29
C GLY A 131 19.59 6.38 -5.42
N ASP A 132 20.16 5.47 -4.63
CA ASP A 132 19.76 4.04 -4.56
C ASP A 132 18.48 3.81 -3.72
N ASN A 133 17.66 4.85 -3.55
CA ASN A 133 16.47 4.79 -2.69
C ASN A 133 15.19 4.39 -3.46
N GLY A 134 15.31 4.09 -4.76
CA GLY A 134 14.23 3.71 -5.66
C GLY A 134 13.21 4.81 -5.95
N LEU A 135 13.33 5.99 -5.33
CA LEU A 135 12.29 7.03 -5.40
C LEU A 135 12.16 7.62 -6.81
N ALA A 136 13.27 7.70 -7.55
CA ALA A 136 13.27 8.11 -8.95
C ALA A 136 12.46 7.14 -9.82
N GLU A 137 12.71 5.83 -9.71
CA GLU A 137 12.00 4.80 -10.47
C GLU A 137 10.49 4.80 -10.16
N LEU A 138 10.13 5.00 -8.89
CA LEU A 138 8.72 5.09 -8.51
C LEU A 138 8.03 6.32 -9.11
N TRP A 139 8.66 7.49 -9.08
CA TRP A 139 8.10 8.69 -9.71
C TRP A 139 8.00 8.52 -11.22
N ASP A 140 8.98 7.89 -11.85
CA ASP A 140 8.93 7.56 -13.28
C ASP A 140 7.75 6.64 -13.60
N HIS A 141 7.51 5.64 -12.76
CA HIS A 141 6.33 4.77 -12.90
C HIS A 141 5.02 5.53 -12.70
N ILE A 142 4.95 6.44 -11.72
CA ILE A 142 3.75 7.26 -11.48
C ILE A 142 3.48 8.15 -12.69
N HIS A 143 4.48 8.88 -13.17
CA HIS A 143 4.33 9.80 -14.30
C HIS A 143 3.88 9.06 -15.56
N THR A 144 4.54 7.95 -15.88
CA THR A 144 4.21 7.15 -17.07
C THR A 144 2.86 6.43 -16.95
N LYS A 145 2.51 5.94 -15.75
CA LYS A 145 1.27 5.18 -15.56
C LYS A 145 0.03 6.06 -15.50
N PHE A 146 0.14 7.25 -14.92
CA PHE A 146 -0.96 8.19 -14.73
C PHE A 146 -0.93 9.38 -15.69
N GLU A 147 0.05 9.43 -16.61
CA GLU A 147 0.23 10.50 -17.59
C GLU A 147 0.22 11.88 -16.93
N CYS A 148 0.87 11.99 -15.77
CA CYS A 148 0.91 13.19 -14.95
C CYS A 148 2.34 13.64 -14.68
N CYS A 149 2.52 14.90 -14.23
CA CYS A 149 3.82 15.41 -13.83
C CYS A 149 3.72 16.26 -12.56
N GLY A 150 4.32 15.76 -11.47
CA GLY A 150 4.22 16.39 -10.16
C GLY A 150 2.95 16.02 -9.39
N VAL A 151 2.69 16.72 -8.29
CA VAL A 151 1.55 16.46 -7.39
C VAL A 151 0.31 17.22 -7.87
N ASP A 152 0.43 18.55 -7.97
CA ASP A 152 -0.60 19.44 -8.48
C ASP A 152 -0.15 20.19 -9.74
N SER A 153 1.16 20.28 -9.99
CA SER A 153 1.72 20.94 -11.16
C SER A 153 3.15 20.47 -11.45
N TYR A 154 3.56 20.50 -12.72
CA TYR A 154 4.96 20.27 -13.11
C TYR A 154 5.94 21.22 -12.40
N LEU A 155 5.47 22.40 -11.98
CA LEU A 155 6.24 23.39 -11.21
C LEU A 155 6.76 22.84 -9.87
N ASN A 156 6.18 21.75 -9.35
CA ASN A 156 6.66 21.10 -8.13
C ASN A 156 8.12 20.63 -8.26
N TRP A 157 8.60 20.38 -9.49
CA TRP A 157 9.96 19.93 -9.78
C TRP A 157 10.99 21.07 -9.91
N HIS A 158 10.56 22.33 -9.93
CA HIS A 158 11.49 23.46 -10.03
C HIS A 158 12.18 23.72 -8.69
N HIS A 159 13.48 24.00 -8.73
CA HIS A 159 14.26 24.40 -7.55
C HIS A 159 14.19 23.39 -6.40
N ILE A 160 14.18 22.09 -6.71
CA ILE A 160 14.26 21.02 -5.69
C ILE A 160 15.71 20.82 -5.24
N ALA A 161 15.91 20.12 -4.12
CA ALA A 161 17.24 19.88 -3.55
C ALA A 161 18.22 19.19 -4.53
N ALA A 162 17.73 18.33 -5.42
CA ALA A 162 18.55 17.67 -6.43
C ALA A 162 19.05 18.61 -7.55
N TRP A 163 18.37 19.75 -7.79
CA TRP A 163 18.78 20.76 -8.78
C TRP A 163 18.26 22.17 -8.38
N PRO A 164 18.89 22.81 -7.39
CA PRO A 164 18.35 24.03 -6.77
C PRO A 164 18.25 25.21 -7.74
N ASP A 165 19.17 25.32 -8.70
CA ASP A 165 19.26 26.45 -9.63
C ASP A 165 18.55 26.21 -10.97
N GLU A 166 18.01 25.00 -11.19
CA GLU A 166 17.41 24.62 -12.47
C GLU A 166 15.88 24.57 -12.41
N LYS A 167 15.26 24.98 -13.52
CA LYS A 167 13.84 24.76 -13.79
C LYS A 167 13.71 23.60 -14.76
N ARG A 168 13.86 22.38 -14.24
CA ARG A 168 13.76 21.14 -14.99
C ARG A 168 12.75 20.19 -14.35
N VAL A 169 12.26 19.25 -15.15
CA VAL A 169 11.41 18.13 -14.72
C VAL A 169 12.14 16.81 -15.01
N PRO A 170 11.78 15.69 -14.35
CA PRO A 170 12.30 14.37 -14.68
C PRO A 170 11.98 13.97 -16.12
N GLN A 171 12.80 13.10 -16.72
CA GLN A 171 12.60 12.65 -18.11
C GLN A 171 11.25 11.95 -18.32
N SER A 172 10.75 11.24 -17.30
CA SER A 172 9.43 10.61 -17.32
C SER A 172 8.26 11.58 -17.47
N CYS A 173 8.45 12.88 -17.21
CA CYS A 173 7.48 13.92 -17.48
C CYS A 173 7.56 14.50 -18.90
N CYS A 174 8.62 14.24 -19.65
CA CYS A 174 8.83 14.84 -20.96
C CYS A 174 8.01 14.11 -22.04
N LEU A 175 7.30 14.86 -22.87
CA LEU A 175 6.61 14.30 -24.04
C LEU A 175 7.63 13.89 -25.11
N GLU A 176 7.39 12.74 -25.75
CA GLU A 176 8.32 12.14 -26.73
C GLU A 176 8.71 13.10 -27.88
N GLU A 177 7.78 13.97 -28.31
CA GLU A 177 8.01 14.97 -29.37
C GLU A 177 9.15 15.95 -29.02
N PHE A 178 9.29 16.32 -27.75
CA PHE A 178 10.34 17.23 -27.29
C PHE A 178 11.63 16.51 -26.86
N VAL A 179 11.57 15.19 -26.64
CA VAL A 179 12.74 14.36 -26.34
C VAL A 179 13.53 14.06 -27.62
N ASN A 180 12.83 13.80 -28.73
CA ASN A 180 13.46 13.46 -30.01
C ASN A 180 13.77 14.67 -30.92
N GLY A 181 13.45 15.89 -30.47
CA GLY A 181 13.76 17.13 -31.20
C GLY A 181 13.05 17.29 -32.54
N THR A 182 11.97 16.54 -32.78
CA THR A 182 11.14 16.68 -33.98
C THR A 182 10.09 17.75 -33.73
N ALA A 183 10.49 19.00 -33.94
CA ALA A 183 9.59 20.14 -34.11
C ALA A 183 9.02 20.20 -35.54
#